data_AF-A0A8X6XJF5-F1
#
_entry.id   AF-A0A8X6XJF5-F1
#
_cell.length_a   1.000
_cell.length_b   1.000
_cell.length_c   1.000
_cell.angle_alpha   90.00
_cell.angle_beta   90.00
_cell.angle_gamma   90.00
#
_symmetry.space_group_name_H-M   'P 1'
#
loop_
_entity.id
_entity.type
_entity.pdbx_description
1 polymer ?
#
loop_
_entity_poly.entity_id
_entity_poly.type
_entity_poly.pdbx_seq_one_letter_code
_entity_poly.pdbx_strand_id
1 'polypeptide(L)'
;MLLHEIKGLEEFESDDLYKQFMTDNFDVKAITSSAVQCAAVAEHLAKLSAGISLLDKALHHQVSSHYEDLLSQATEIETFEEVLVNVHQQIRNLLSSADKLKAKVVQPYETIATLTRKLHRLHVVCDLLRKIIRVVRISRRLKNHLSKEPPEISKAANCLSELEDLDSLEDLLVVEAEMKYIKHAKSIVQNENKGS
;
A
#
# COMPACT_ATOMS: atom_id res chain seq x y z
N MET A 1 25.98 -4.48 43.60
CA MET A 1 24.67 -4.60 44.26
C MET A 1 24.85 -4.09 45.66
N LEU A 2 24.53 -2.83 45.90
CA LEU A 2 24.73 -2.21 47.22
C LEU A 2 23.60 -2.71 48.12
N LEU A 3 23.94 -3.20 49.32
CA LEU A 3 22.99 -3.72 50.32
C LEU A 3 21.87 -2.72 50.70
N HIS A 4 22.04 -1.45 50.32
CA HIS A 4 21.10 -0.35 50.53
C HIS A 4 19.72 -0.52 49.84
N GLU A 5 19.60 -1.43 48.87
CA GLU A 5 18.30 -1.71 48.21
C GLU A 5 17.50 -2.82 48.92
N ILE A 6 18.10 -3.56 49.85
CA ILE A 6 17.44 -4.69 50.53
C ILE A 6 17.00 -4.25 51.94
N LYS A 7 15.70 -3.96 52.07
CA LYS A 7 15.08 -3.64 53.37
C LYS A 7 15.40 -4.71 54.42
N GLY A 8 15.90 -4.29 55.57
CA GLY A 8 16.15 -5.16 56.73
C GLY A 8 17.62 -5.52 57.00
N LEU A 9 18.57 -5.04 56.19
CA LEU A 9 20.01 -5.28 56.39
C LEU A 9 20.78 -4.07 56.98
N GLU A 10 20.08 -2.99 57.34
CA GLU A 10 20.64 -1.79 57.97
C GLU A 10 21.33 -2.08 59.32
N GLU A 11 20.87 -3.13 60.03
CA GLU A 11 21.47 -3.58 61.29
C GLU A 11 22.90 -4.09 61.08
N PHE A 12 23.20 -4.68 59.92
CA PHE A 12 24.54 -5.14 59.58
C PHE A 12 25.52 -4.01 59.28
N GLU A 13 25.03 -2.84 58.87
CA GLU A 13 25.81 -1.64 58.62
C GLU A 13 25.98 -0.76 59.87
N SER A 14 25.19 -0.97 60.91
CA SER A 14 25.20 -0.13 62.12
C SER A 14 25.87 -0.82 63.31
N ASP A 15 25.63 -2.13 63.52
CA ASP A 15 26.18 -2.89 64.64
C ASP A 15 27.68 -3.19 64.46
N ASP A 16 28.46 -2.88 65.50
CA ASP A 16 29.92 -3.01 65.49
C ASP A 16 30.41 -4.46 65.42
N LEU A 17 29.60 -5.44 65.85
CA LEU A 17 29.89 -6.86 65.69
C LEU A 17 29.59 -7.31 64.26
N TYR A 18 28.45 -6.91 63.68
CA TYR A 18 28.12 -7.28 62.30
C TYR A 18 29.08 -6.68 61.27
N LYS A 19 29.55 -5.45 61.46
CA LYS A 19 30.57 -4.82 60.61
C LYS A 19 31.85 -5.62 60.52
N GLN A 20 32.28 -6.25 61.62
CA GLN A 20 33.49 -7.07 61.64
C GLN A 20 33.38 -8.28 60.71
N PHE A 21 32.18 -8.81 60.49
CA PHE A 21 31.92 -9.88 59.53
C PHE A 21 31.87 -9.39 58.06
N MET A 22 31.75 -8.08 57.83
CA MET A 22 31.65 -7.46 56.50
C MET A 22 32.99 -6.93 55.98
N THR A 23 34.04 -6.88 56.80
CA THR A 23 35.37 -6.44 56.35
C THR A 23 36.09 -7.52 55.55
N ASP A 24 36.78 -7.13 54.48
CA ASP A 24 37.55 -8.04 53.61
C ASP A 24 38.66 -8.83 54.34
N ASN A 25 39.14 -8.33 55.49
CA ASN A 25 40.18 -8.95 56.33
C ASN A 25 39.61 -9.62 57.59
N PHE A 26 38.45 -10.27 57.48
CA PHE A 26 37.80 -10.97 58.59
C PHE A 26 38.73 -11.99 59.27
N ASP A 27 39.00 -11.79 60.56
CA ASP A 27 39.81 -12.71 61.39
C ASP A 27 38.95 -13.37 62.47
N VAL A 28 38.54 -14.61 62.19
CA VAL A 28 37.79 -15.48 63.12
C VAL A 28 38.50 -15.64 64.46
N LYS A 29 39.85 -15.71 64.45
CA LYS A 29 40.63 -15.97 65.67
C LYS A 29 40.64 -14.75 66.58
N ALA A 30 40.73 -13.55 66.02
CA ALA A 30 40.66 -12.30 66.78
C ALA A 30 39.29 -12.13 67.46
N ILE A 31 38.20 -12.38 66.72
CA ILE A 31 36.83 -12.24 67.23
C ILE A 31 36.53 -13.30 68.29
N THR A 32 36.91 -14.56 68.04
CA THR A 32 36.69 -15.65 69.01
C THR A 32 37.52 -15.44 70.28
N SER A 33 38.76 -14.96 70.15
CA SER A 33 39.63 -14.67 71.30
C SER A 33 39.08 -13.50 72.13
N SER A 34 38.62 -12.42 71.48
CA SER A 34 37.98 -11.29 72.15
C SER A 34 36.69 -11.70 72.86
N ALA A 35 35.85 -12.51 72.21
CA ALA A 35 34.60 -13.02 72.78
C ALA A 35 34.84 -13.90 74.02
N VAL A 36 35.89 -14.73 74.00
CA VAL A 36 36.28 -15.57 75.15
C VAL A 36 36.88 -14.72 76.28
N GLN A 37 37.76 -13.76 75.95
CA GLN A 37 38.39 -12.85 76.93
C GLN A 37 37.36 -11.96 77.64
N CYS A 38 36.34 -11.50 76.91
CA CYS A 38 35.24 -10.69 77.46
C CYS A 38 34.09 -11.52 78.03
N ALA A 39 34.20 -12.86 78.07
CA ALA A 39 33.13 -13.78 78.49
C ALA A 39 31.78 -13.57 77.75
N ALA A 40 31.83 -13.08 76.51
CA ALA A 40 30.68 -12.68 75.69
C ALA A 40 30.27 -13.73 74.65
N VAL A 41 30.83 -14.95 74.68
CA VAL A 41 30.61 -16.00 73.66
C VAL A 41 29.13 -16.31 73.43
N ALA A 42 28.34 -16.42 74.49
CA ALA A 42 26.90 -16.70 74.37
C ALA A 42 26.13 -15.55 73.71
N GLU A 43 26.53 -14.30 73.98
CA GLU A 43 25.92 -13.11 73.37
C GLU A 43 26.27 -13.02 71.87
N HIS A 44 27.53 -13.24 71.51
CA HIS A 44 27.95 -13.25 70.11
C HIS A 44 27.27 -14.37 69.30
N LEU A 45 27.09 -15.55 69.88
CA LEU A 45 26.37 -16.66 69.23
C LEU A 45 24.88 -16.32 69.06
N ALA A 46 24.25 -15.73 70.08
CA ALA A 46 22.86 -15.27 70.00
C ALA A 46 22.68 -14.20 68.93
N LYS A 47 23.60 -13.22 68.85
CA LYS A 47 23.62 -12.20 67.80
C LYS A 47 23.82 -12.82 66.42
N LEU A 48 24.77 -13.72 66.22
CA LEU A 48 24.95 -14.40 64.93
C LEU A 48 23.69 -15.17 64.51
N SER A 49 23.04 -15.88 65.44
CA SER A 49 21.78 -16.57 65.17
C SER A 49 20.66 -15.62 64.78
N ALA A 50 20.59 -14.44 65.41
CA ALA A 50 19.65 -13.39 65.06
C ALA A 50 19.95 -12.81 63.67
N GLY A 51 21.22 -12.53 63.37
CA GLY A 51 21.68 -12.08 62.06
C GLY A 51 21.35 -13.07 60.94
N ILE A 52 21.60 -14.37 61.13
CA ILE A 52 21.21 -15.40 60.16
C ILE A 52 19.69 -15.37 59.92
N SER A 53 18.90 -15.23 60.97
CA SER A 53 17.44 -15.14 60.85
C SER A 53 16.98 -13.86 60.14
N LEU A 54 17.71 -12.75 60.28
CA LEU A 54 17.44 -11.51 59.56
C LEU A 54 17.78 -11.64 58.08
N LEU A 55 18.93 -12.25 57.75
CA LEU A 55 19.32 -12.55 56.37
C LEU A 55 18.32 -13.47 55.68
N ASP A 56 17.86 -14.51 56.36
CA ASP A 56 16.85 -15.44 55.83
C ASP A 56 15.53 -14.72 55.51
N LYS A 57 15.07 -13.84 56.41
CA LYS A 57 13.89 -12.99 56.18
C LYS A 57 14.08 -12.01 55.03
N ALA A 58 15.23 -11.33 54.96
CA ALA A 58 15.54 -10.37 53.92
C ALA A 58 15.63 -11.06 52.55
N LEU A 59 16.27 -12.23 52.47
CA LEU A 59 16.38 -13.04 51.27
C LEU A 59 15.00 -13.53 50.82
N HIS A 60 14.20 -14.09 51.74
CA HIS A 60 12.85 -14.55 51.42
C HIS A 60 11.97 -13.40 50.92
N HIS A 61 12.06 -12.22 51.54
CA HIS A 61 11.33 -11.03 51.09
C HIS A 61 11.75 -10.61 49.68
N GLN A 62 13.07 -10.52 49.42
CA GLN A 62 13.62 -10.14 48.12
C GLN A 62 13.24 -11.13 47.02
N VAL A 63 13.31 -12.43 47.31
CA VAL A 63 12.91 -13.47 46.36
C VAL A 63 11.42 -13.39 46.09
N SER A 64 10.59 -13.25 47.12
CA SER A 64 9.13 -13.21 46.97
C SER A 64 8.66 -11.93 46.25
N SER A 65 9.29 -10.78 46.50
CA SER A 65 8.91 -9.51 45.88
C SER A 65 9.21 -9.49 44.39
N HIS A 66 10.34 -10.03 43.96
CA HIS A 66 10.75 -9.99 42.56
C HIS A 66 10.24 -11.18 41.72
N TYR A 67 9.88 -12.30 42.35
CA TYR A 67 9.34 -13.45 41.64
C TYR A 67 7.97 -13.16 41.03
N GLU A 68 7.08 -12.49 41.77
CA GLU A 68 5.74 -12.12 41.28
C GLU A 68 5.83 -11.14 40.10
N ASP A 69 6.70 -10.13 40.18
CA ASP A 69 6.90 -9.17 39.09
C ASP A 69 7.46 -9.84 37.83
N LEU A 70 8.44 -10.74 37.98
CA LEU A 70 9.04 -11.45 36.85
C LEU A 70 8.04 -12.42 36.19
N LEU A 71 7.22 -13.10 37.00
CA LEU A 71 6.16 -13.98 36.51
C LEU A 71 5.06 -13.20 35.79
N SER A 72 4.65 -12.04 36.32
CA SER A 72 3.71 -11.13 35.66
C SER A 72 4.25 -10.68 34.30
N GLN A 73 5.52 -10.24 34.25
CA GLN A 73 6.16 -9.82 33.01
C GLN A 73 6.25 -10.96 31.98
N ALA A 74 6.58 -12.18 32.41
CA ALA A 74 6.61 -13.33 31.51
C ALA A 74 5.23 -13.63 30.92
N THR A 75 4.18 -13.55 31.74
CA THR A 75 2.79 -13.75 31.31
C THR A 75 2.35 -12.64 30.35
N GLU A 76 2.69 -11.39 30.65
CA GLU A 76 2.41 -10.24 29.78
C GLU A 76 3.07 -10.38 28.41
N ILE A 77 4.34 -10.85 28.36
CA ILE A 77 5.05 -11.12 27.10
C ILE A 77 4.32 -12.19 26.28
N GLU A 78 3.86 -13.27 26.91
CA GLU A 78 3.10 -14.32 26.23
C GLU A 78 1.80 -13.79 25.64
N THR A 79 1.05 -12.97 26.40
CA THR A 79 -0.16 -12.32 25.88
C THR A 79 0.13 -11.36 24.72
N PHE A 80 1.25 -10.65 24.78
CA PHE A 80 1.67 -9.75 23.71
C PHE A 80 2.03 -10.51 22.43
N GLU A 81 2.69 -11.66 22.57
CA GLU A 81 2.98 -12.55 21.44
C GLU A 81 1.69 -13.04 20.76
N GLU A 82 0.68 -13.44 21.54
CA GLU A 82 -0.63 -13.84 21.01
C GLU A 82 -1.30 -12.68 20.23
N VAL A 83 -1.29 -11.47 20.80
CA VAL A 83 -1.82 -10.28 20.12
C VAL A 83 -1.05 -10.00 18.83
N LEU A 84 0.27 -10.12 18.85
CA LEU A 84 1.12 -9.89 17.67
C LEU A 84 0.79 -10.89 16.55
N VAL A 85 0.62 -12.17 16.89
CA VAL A 85 0.19 -13.22 15.94
C VAL A 85 -1.17 -12.90 15.35
N ASN A 86 -2.12 -12.44 16.17
CA ASN A 86 -3.45 -12.05 15.71
C ASN A 86 -3.39 -10.87 14.73
N VAL A 87 -2.67 -9.80 15.08
CA VAL A 87 -2.46 -8.63 14.22
C VAL A 87 -1.80 -9.03 12.90
N HIS A 88 -0.78 -9.89 12.95
CA HIS A 88 -0.13 -10.40 11.75
C HIS A 88 -1.12 -11.14 10.84
N GLN A 89 -1.98 -12.00 11.40
CA GLN A 89 -3.00 -12.71 10.64
C GLN A 89 -4.04 -11.76 10.03
N GLN A 90 -4.46 -10.72 10.77
CA GLN A 90 -5.39 -9.71 10.26
C GLN A 90 -4.79 -8.92 9.09
N ILE A 91 -3.51 -8.53 9.18
CA ILE A 91 -2.79 -7.87 8.08
C ILE A 91 -2.77 -8.76 6.83
N ARG A 92 -2.47 -10.05 6.98
CA ARG A 92 -2.48 -10.99 5.85
C ARG A 92 -3.86 -11.12 5.22
N ASN A 93 -4.92 -11.17 6.02
CA ASN A 93 -6.29 -11.22 5.54
C ASN A 93 -6.68 -9.94 4.79
N LEU A 94 -6.25 -8.78 5.30
CA LEU A 94 -6.48 -7.48 4.66
C LEU A 94 -5.76 -7.40 3.31
N LEU A 95 -4.49 -7.81 3.25
CA LEU A 95 -3.72 -7.84 2.01
C LEU A 95 -4.40 -8.74 0.96
N SER A 96 -4.83 -9.95 1.35
CA SER A 96 -5.57 -10.85 0.46
C SER A 96 -6.89 -10.24 -0.04
N SER A 97 -7.60 -9.51 0.82
CA SER A 97 -8.84 -8.84 0.46
C SER A 97 -8.61 -7.67 -0.50
N ALA A 98 -7.53 -6.91 -0.30
CA ALA A 98 -7.11 -5.84 -1.20
C ALA A 98 -6.73 -6.39 -2.57
N ASP A 99 -5.99 -7.50 -2.64
CA ASP A 99 -5.64 -8.17 -3.90
C ASP A 99 -6.89 -8.65 -4.65
N LYS A 100 -7.85 -9.26 -3.93
CA LYS A 100 -9.14 -9.65 -4.51
C LYS A 100 -9.93 -8.45 -5.03
N LEU A 101 -9.94 -7.34 -4.31
CA LEU A 101 -10.61 -6.12 -4.73
C LEU A 101 -9.94 -5.53 -5.98
N LYS A 102 -8.60 -5.47 -6.01
CA LYS A 102 -7.84 -5.05 -7.19
C LYS A 102 -8.18 -5.90 -8.40
N ALA A 103 -8.23 -7.23 -8.26
CA ALA A 103 -8.61 -8.13 -9.34
C ALA A 103 -10.07 -7.90 -9.81
N LYS A 104 -11.00 -7.65 -8.87
CA LYS A 104 -12.41 -7.40 -9.20
C LYS A 104 -12.72 -6.01 -9.75
N VAL A 105 -11.82 -5.03 -9.58
CA VAL A 105 -12.08 -3.64 -9.99
C VAL A 105 -11.14 -3.21 -11.13
N VAL A 106 -9.83 -3.36 -10.94
CA VAL A 106 -8.83 -2.82 -11.87
C VAL A 106 -8.83 -3.60 -13.17
N GLN A 107 -8.81 -4.94 -13.13
CA GLN A 107 -8.78 -5.75 -14.35
C GLN A 107 -10.03 -5.58 -15.23
N PRO A 108 -11.26 -5.59 -14.69
CA PRO A 108 -12.46 -5.29 -15.47
C PRO A 108 -12.43 -3.87 -16.04
N TYR A 109 -11.96 -2.89 -15.27
CA TYR A 109 -11.83 -1.52 -15.76
C TYR A 109 -10.89 -1.42 -16.98
N GLU A 110 -9.69 -2.01 -16.89
CA GLU A 110 -8.73 -2.02 -18.01
C GLU A 110 -9.30 -2.71 -19.26
N THR A 111 -10.04 -3.79 -19.04
CA THR A 111 -10.73 -4.53 -20.11
C THR A 111 -11.79 -3.65 -20.78
N ILE A 112 -12.66 -3.00 -19.99
CA ILE A 112 -13.71 -2.10 -20.49
C ILE A 112 -13.08 -0.91 -21.22
N ALA A 113 -12.07 -0.27 -20.63
CA ALA A 113 -11.38 0.86 -21.26
C ALA A 113 -10.79 0.49 -22.63
N THR A 114 -10.21 -0.71 -22.74
CA THR A 114 -9.68 -1.24 -24.00
C THR A 114 -10.78 -1.52 -25.01
N LEU A 115 -11.89 -2.14 -24.59
CA LEU A 115 -13.04 -2.41 -25.45
C LEU A 115 -13.70 -1.12 -25.93
N THR A 116 -13.87 -0.12 -25.07
CA THR A 116 -14.41 1.19 -25.43
C THR A 116 -13.54 1.89 -26.46
N ARG A 117 -12.20 1.84 -26.33
CA ARG A 117 -11.29 2.40 -27.33
C ARG A 117 -11.40 1.68 -28.68
N LYS A 118 -11.50 0.35 -28.67
CA LYS A 118 -11.72 -0.45 -29.89
C LYS A 118 -13.06 -0.11 -30.54
N LEU A 119 -14.13 -0.02 -29.75
CA LEU A 119 -15.46 0.34 -30.22
C LEU A 119 -15.49 1.73 -30.84
N HIS A 120 -14.84 2.72 -30.21
CA HIS A 120 -14.72 4.06 -30.76
C HIS A 120 -14.00 4.07 -32.12
N ARG A 121 -12.86 3.38 -32.23
CA ARG A 121 -12.15 3.23 -33.51
C ARG A 121 -13.02 2.56 -34.57
N LEU A 122 -13.79 1.53 -34.20
CA LEU A 122 -14.71 0.85 -35.12
C LEU A 122 -15.83 1.80 -35.57
N HIS A 123 -16.39 2.61 -34.66
CA HIS A 123 -17.38 3.63 -35.00
C HIS A 123 -16.84 4.65 -36.00
N VAL A 124 -15.64 5.18 -35.76
CA VAL A 124 -14.98 6.12 -36.69
C VAL A 124 -14.79 5.47 -38.07
N VAL A 125 -14.35 4.22 -38.13
CA VAL A 125 -14.21 3.47 -39.40
C VAL A 125 -15.56 3.26 -40.07
N CYS A 126 -16.61 2.87 -39.35
CA CYS A 126 -17.95 2.71 -39.88
C CYS A 126 -18.50 4.02 -40.45
N ASP A 127 -18.30 5.14 -39.76
CA ASP A 127 -18.71 6.46 -40.23
C ASP A 127 -17.93 6.87 -41.48
N LEU A 128 -16.63 6.59 -41.52
CA LEU A 128 -15.81 6.80 -42.71
C LEU A 128 -16.32 5.98 -43.89
N LEU A 129 -16.61 4.69 -43.69
CA LEU A 129 -17.18 3.81 -44.73
C LEU A 129 -18.53 4.33 -45.23
N ARG A 130 -19.41 4.79 -44.35
CA ARG A 130 -20.70 5.40 -44.75
C ARG A 130 -20.49 6.64 -45.60
N LYS A 131 -19.55 7.51 -45.23
CA LYS A 131 -19.19 8.70 -46.01
C LYS A 131 -18.65 8.31 -47.39
N ILE A 132 -17.74 7.33 -47.47
CA ILE A 132 -17.22 6.79 -48.75
C ILE A 132 -18.35 6.27 -49.63
N ILE A 133 -19.24 5.42 -49.10
CA ILE A 133 -20.37 4.86 -49.86
C ILE A 133 -21.27 5.98 -50.40
N ARG A 134 -21.51 7.03 -49.59
CA ARG A 134 -22.30 8.19 -50.00
C ARG A 134 -21.63 8.95 -51.14
N VAL A 135 -20.33 9.25 -51.02
CA VAL A 135 -19.55 9.92 -52.08
C VAL A 135 -19.59 9.13 -53.39
N VAL A 136 -19.29 7.84 -53.35
CA VAL A 136 -19.28 6.98 -54.55
C VAL A 136 -20.66 6.96 -55.22
N ARG A 137 -21.73 6.89 -54.43
CA ARG A 137 -23.10 6.90 -54.94
C ARG A 137 -23.47 8.22 -55.61
N ILE A 138 -23.20 9.35 -54.96
CA ILE A 138 -23.52 10.68 -55.52
C ILE A 138 -22.64 10.95 -56.74
N SER A 139 -21.35 10.56 -56.71
CA SER A 139 -20.43 10.67 -57.85
C SER A 139 -20.93 9.89 -59.07
N ARG A 140 -21.46 8.68 -58.86
CA ARG A 140 -22.08 7.89 -59.95
C ARG A 140 -23.33 8.58 -60.49
N ARG A 141 -24.16 9.14 -59.62
CA ARG A 141 -25.36 9.90 -60.03
C ARG A 141 -24.99 11.16 -60.82
N LEU A 142 -23.96 11.89 -60.39
CA LEU A 142 -23.38 13.03 -61.09
C LEU A 142 -22.87 12.64 -62.49
N LYS A 143 -22.11 11.54 -62.59
CA LYS A 143 -21.68 10.98 -63.89
C LYS A 143 -22.88 10.74 -64.81
N ASN A 144 -23.94 10.10 -64.31
CA ASN A 144 -25.14 9.81 -65.09
C ASN A 144 -25.91 11.07 -65.53
N HIS A 145 -25.90 12.16 -64.76
CA HIS A 145 -26.56 13.41 -65.15
C HIS A 145 -25.79 14.17 -66.24
N LEU A 146 -24.45 14.12 -66.19
CA LEU A 146 -23.57 14.77 -67.16
C LEU A 146 -23.40 13.95 -68.46
N SER A 147 -23.58 12.63 -68.40
CA SER A 147 -23.48 11.76 -69.59
C SER A 147 -24.75 11.70 -70.44
N LYS A 148 -25.81 12.42 -70.07
CA LYS A 148 -27.05 12.52 -70.86
C LYS A 148 -26.90 13.55 -71.96
N GLU A 149 -27.71 13.42 -73.01
CA GLU A 149 -27.74 14.34 -74.14
C GLU A 149 -29.18 14.84 -74.34
N PRO A 150 -29.49 16.12 -74.03
CA PRO A 150 -28.60 17.13 -73.45
C PRO A 150 -28.28 16.86 -71.95
N PRO A 151 -27.13 17.34 -71.44
CA PRO A 151 -26.74 17.17 -70.04
C PRO A 151 -27.72 17.81 -69.06
N GLU A 152 -28.03 17.13 -67.96
CA GLU A 152 -28.94 17.66 -66.92
C GLU A 152 -28.18 18.57 -65.92
N ILE A 153 -27.72 19.75 -66.37
CA ILE A 153 -26.83 20.65 -65.61
C ILE A 153 -27.39 21.02 -64.23
N SER A 154 -28.67 21.36 -64.12
CA SER A 154 -29.28 21.72 -62.82
C SER A 154 -29.26 20.54 -61.83
N LYS A 155 -29.44 19.30 -62.29
CA LYS A 155 -29.38 18.10 -61.44
C LYS A 155 -27.93 17.76 -61.06
N ALA A 156 -26.99 17.99 -61.98
CA ALA A 156 -25.56 17.86 -61.72
C ALA A 156 -25.09 18.89 -60.66
N ALA A 157 -25.54 20.13 -60.74
CA ALA A 157 -25.24 21.18 -59.76
C ALA A 157 -25.73 20.80 -58.34
N ASN A 158 -26.95 20.25 -58.22
CA ASN A 158 -27.45 19.76 -56.93
C ASN A 158 -26.58 18.61 -56.37
N CYS A 159 -26.15 17.67 -57.22
CA CYS A 159 -25.25 16.59 -56.78
C CYS A 159 -23.88 17.12 -56.32
N LEU A 160 -23.36 18.17 -56.96
CA LEU A 160 -22.12 18.82 -56.55
C LEU A 160 -22.26 19.52 -55.19
N SER A 161 -23.39 20.22 -54.95
CA SER A 161 -23.67 20.84 -53.65
C SER A 161 -23.75 19.78 -52.53
N GLU A 162 -24.43 18.65 -52.77
CA GLU A 162 -24.48 17.54 -51.79
C GLU A 162 -23.10 16.91 -51.48
N LEU A 163 -22.12 17.09 -52.36
CA LEU A 163 -20.75 16.59 -52.21
C LEU A 163 -19.83 17.60 -51.52
N GLU A 164 -20.10 18.91 -51.62
CA GLU A 164 -19.35 19.95 -50.89
C GLU A 164 -19.50 19.78 -49.37
N ASP A 165 -20.62 19.25 -48.90
CA ASP A 165 -20.85 18.93 -47.48
C ASP A 165 -19.98 17.75 -46.96
N LEU A 166 -19.18 17.09 -47.81
CA LEU A 166 -18.43 15.86 -47.50
C LEU A 166 -16.89 16.03 -47.52
N ASP A 167 -16.39 17.26 -47.37
CA ASP A 167 -15.01 17.75 -47.57
C ASP A 167 -13.88 17.04 -46.78
N SER A 168 -14.20 16.09 -45.91
CA SER A 168 -13.24 15.47 -44.96
C SER A 168 -12.56 14.19 -45.49
N LEU A 169 -12.63 13.89 -46.78
CA LEU A 169 -12.17 12.62 -47.38
C LEU A 169 -11.00 12.74 -48.36
N GLU A 170 -10.38 13.92 -48.49
CA GLU A 170 -9.40 14.19 -49.55
C GLU A 170 -8.15 13.28 -49.50
N ASP A 171 -7.75 12.80 -48.33
CA ASP A 171 -6.56 11.96 -48.16
C ASP A 171 -6.80 10.46 -48.34
N LEU A 172 -8.04 10.04 -48.66
CA LEU A 172 -8.37 8.63 -48.77
C LEU A 172 -8.21 8.12 -50.22
N LEU A 173 -7.17 7.29 -50.45
CA LEU A 173 -6.88 6.64 -51.74
C LEU A 173 -8.12 6.00 -52.40
N VAL A 174 -9.02 5.42 -51.59
CA VAL A 174 -10.22 4.71 -52.05
C VAL A 174 -11.21 5.63 -52.80
N VAL A 175 -11.23 6.93 -52.53
CA VAL A 175 -12.13 7.90 -53.20
C VAL A 175 -11.38 8.90 -54.07
N GLU A 176 -10.08 8.69 -54.31
CA GLU A 176 -9.25 9.64 -55.05
C GLU A 176 -9.76 9.86 -56.50
N ALA A 177 -10.19 8.79 -57.17
CA ALA A 177 -10.72 8.86 -58.53
C ALA A 177 -12.04 9.65 -58.60
N GLU A 178 -12.91 9.43 -57.62
CA GLU A 178 -14.17 10.16 -57.42
C GLU A 178 -13.89 11.63 -57.16
N MET A 179 -12.96 11.95 -56.26
CA MET A 179 -12.59 13.35 -55.95
C MET A 179 -12.02 14.08 -57.16
N LYS A 180 -11.14 13.43 -57.95
CA LYS A 180 -10.63 13.99 -59.21
C LYS A 180 -11.78 14.25 -60.20
N TYR A 181 -12.71 13.31 -60.33
CA TYR A 181 -13.88 13.47 -61.20
C TYR A 181 -14.81 14.60 -60.73
N ILE A 182 -15.08 14.71 -59.43
CA ILE A 182 -15.92 15.76 -58.85
C ILE A 182 -15.31 17.14 -59.15
N LYS A 183 -13.99 17.31 -58.96
CA LYS A 183 -13.26 18.55 -59.27
C LYS A 183 -13.40 18.91 -60.76
N HIS A 184 -13.30 17.92 -61.65
CA HIS A 184 -13.51 18.12 -63.09
C HIS A 184 -14.97 18.50 -63.42
N ALA A 185 -15.95 17.76 -62.91
CA ALA A 185 -17.37 18.01 -63.11
C ALA A 185 -17.81 19.40 -62.60
N LYS A 186 -17.23 19.86 -61.49
CA LYS A 186 -17.44 21.22 -60.95
C LYS A 186 -17.03 22.29 -61.95
N SER A 187 -15.91 22.11 -62.64
CA SER A 187 -15.43 23.05 -63.66
C SER A 187 -16.36 23.11 -64.88
N ILE A 188 -16.90 21.97 -65.31
CA ILE A 188 -17.87 21.91 -66.43
C ILE A 188 -19.15 22.68 -66.10
N VAL A 189 -19.76 22.38 -64.95
CA VAL A 189 -21.02 23.03 -64.53
C VAL A 189 -20.84 24.54 -64.31
N GLN A 190 -19.68 24.97 -63.81
CA GLN A 190 -19.36 26.40 -63.64
C GLN A 190 -19.16 27.15 -64.97
N ASN A 191 -18.65 26.49 -66.01
CA ASN A 191 -18.46 27.10 -67.32
C ASN A 191 -19.77 27.22 -68.08
N GLU A 192 -20.64 26.21 -68.01
CA GLU A 192 -21.98 26.23 -68.62
C GLU A 192 -22.89 27.30 -67.98
N ASN A 193 -22.83 27.48 -66.65
CA ASN A 193 -23.58 28.53 -65.94
C ASN A 193 -23.12 29.97 -66.26
N LYS A 194 -21.94 30.16 -66.87
CA LYS A 194 -21.45 31.49 -67.31
C LYS A 194 -21.81 31.80 -68.77
N GLY A 195 -22.23 30.80 -69.54
CA GLY A 195 -22.58 30.91 -70.96
C GLY A 195 -24.07 31.02 -71.25
N SER A 196 -24.93 30.94 -70.22
CA SER A 196 -26.37 31.19 -70.28
C SER A 196 -26.73 32.52 -69.60
#